data_AF-A0A6A4L9S5-F1
#
_entry.id   AF-A0A6A4L9S5-F1
#
_cell.length_a   1.000
_cell.length_b   1.000
_cell.length_c   1.000
_cell.angle_alpha   90.00
_cell.angle_beta   90.00
_cell.angle_gamma   90.00
#
_symmetry.space_group_name_H-M   'P 1'
#
loop_
_entity.id
_entity.type
_entity.pdbx_description
1 polymer ?
#
loop_
_entity_poly.entity_id
_entity_poly.type
_entity_poly.pdbx_seq_one_letter_code
_entity_poly.pdbx_strand_id
1 'polypeptide(L)'
;MGPMDDSKDALVSQLSMAIRDISGYPECRNASKKMYNNLVRRVKLLSPLFEELKDSEEELDEEEVRGFESLKIALDSARELLRSINEGSKLFQALQMEKIAGDFQQVTEQIEEAMSRIPYDKLDISEEVREQIELVHAQFKRAKGRRDSPDLLLEMDLSIAQKDIDIDPSILKRLSEKLHLRTMNDLRKESLAIRDMVISCGEDLGDCIQTMSFLLQKLKDVVIGNPDKDTSESEKEFIKHRSPVIPDDFRSCIQKWLDAGHKTCPKTQQTLLHTALTPNYVLKSLIALWCESNGIELPKRQGNCGDKKSGASGSDCDRAAINALIDKLADGNLDQQRAAAGELRLLAKRNSDNRVFIAEAGAIPLLVELLSSVDSRTQEHAVTALLNLSIHEANKGNIVNSGAIPDIVDVLKNGSMEARENAAATLFSLSVVDENKVAIGAAGAIPVLIDLLCHGTPRGKKDAATAIFNLSIYQGNKVRAVRAGIVGPLMRLLRDSGGGMVDEALAILAILASHQEGKVAIGQAEPIPVLVEVIRTGSPRNRENAAAVLWSLCTGDVQYLRIVIELGGEEALKELSENGTERAKRKAGSVLELLQRVDVIQSP
;
A
#
# COMPACT_ATOMS: atom_id res chain seq x y z
N MET A 1 -23.38 45.40 7.99
CA MET A 1 -23.32 43.96 7.68
C MET A 1 -24.08 43.76 6.38
N GLY A 2 -23.35 43.89 5.27
CA GLY A 2 -23.90 43.81 3.92
C GLY A 2 -23.86 42.39 3.36
N PRO A 3 -24.41 42.16 2.15
CA PRO A 3 -24.65 40.84 1.57
C PRO A 3 -23.40 40.16 0.95
N MET A 4 -22.18 40.61 1.25
CA MET A 4 -20.93 40.09 0.65
C MET A 4 -20.27 38.95 1.45
N ASP A 5 -20.53 38.86 2.75
CA ASP A 5 -19.94 37.86 3.67
C ASP A 5 -20.29 36.40 3.26
N ASP A 6 -21.49 36.20 2.66
CA ASP A 6 -21.95 34.88 2.19
C ASP A 6 -21.22 34.37 0.92
N SER A 7 -20.55 35.23 0.14
CA SER A 7 -20.05 34.86 -1.19
C SER A 7 -18.68 34.16 -1.15
N LYS A 8 -17.77 34.59 -0.27
CA LYS A 8 -16.45 33.97 -0.07
C LYS A 8 -16.61 32.56 0.50
N ASP A 9 -17.32 32.44 1.62
CA ASP A 9 -17.48 31.18 2.34
C ASP A 9 -18.18 30.12 1.50
N ALA A 10 -19.16 30.54 0.69
CA ALA A 10 -19.82 29.65 -0.27
C ALA A 10 -18.85 29.12 -1.32
N LEU A 11 -17.99 29.98 -1.90
CA LEU A 11 -17.03 29.58 -2.93
C LEU A 11 -15.93 28.67 -2.38
N VAL A 12 -15.33 29.03 -1.24
CA VAL A 12 -14.29 28.23 -0.56
C VAL A 12 -14.85 26.87 -0.13
N SER A 13 -16.09 26.83 0.39
CA SER A 13 -16.76 25.58 0.75
C SER A 13 -17.01 24.69 -0.48
N GLN A 14 -17.43 25.27 -1.60
CA GLN A 14 -17.65 24.52 -2.84
C GLN A 14 -16.36 23.94 -3.41
N LEU A 15 -15.26 24.69 -3.37
CA LEU A 15 -13.93 24.21 -3.78
C LEU A 15 -13.42 23.09 -2.87
N SER A 16 -13.57 23.25 -1.56
CA SER A 16 -13.24 22.22 -0.56
C SER A 16 -14.03 20.93 -0.81
N MET A 17 -15.34 21.05 -1.11
CA MET A 17 -16.18 19.92 -1.46
C MET A 17 -15.72 19.23 -2.75
N ALA A 18 -15.41 20.00 -3.80
CA ALA A 18 -14.94 19.44 -5.07
C ALA A 18 -13.62 18.65 -4.89
N ILE A 19 -12.67 19.18 -4.11
CA ILE A 19 -11.40 18.49 -3.81
C ILE A 19 -11.64 17.22 -3.00
N ARG A 20 -12.52 17.27 -2.00
CA ARG A 20 -12.89 16.10 -1.19
C ARG A 20 -13.54 15.02 -2.04
N ASP A 21 -14.47 15.38 -2.91
CA ASP A 21 -15.14 14.45 -3.83
C ASP A 21 -14.10 13.79 -4.76
N ILE A 22 -13.21 14.58 -5.37
CA ILE A 22 -12.13 14.08 -6.23
C ILE A 22 -11.18 13.15 -5.46
N SER A 23 -10.84 13.51 -4.22
CA SER A 23 -9.95 12.73 -3.34
C SER A 23 -10.59 11.45 -2.81
N GLY A 24 -11.93 11.38 -2.80
CA GLY A 24 -12.70 10.23 -2.34
C GLY A 24 -12.90 9.14 -3.39
N TYR A 25 -12.51 9.38 -4.65
CA TYR A 25 -12.61 8.35 -5.69
C TYR A 25 -11.67 7.17 -5.42
N PRO A 26 -12.11 5.92 -5.69
CA PRO A 26 -11.29 4.73 -5.49
C PRO A 26 -10.11 4.69 -6.49
N GLU A 27 -9.07 3.93 -6.16
CA GLU A 27 -7.95 3.72 -7.08
C GLU A 27 -8.41 3.09 -8.40
N CYS A 28 -8.05 3.72 -9.51
CA CYS A 28 -8.37 3.22 -10.83
C CYS A 28 -7.56 1.96 -11.17
N ARG A 29 -8.24 0.90 -11.62
CA ARG A 29 -7.64 -0.40 -12.00
C ARG A 29 -7.90 -0.72 -13.48
N ASN A 30 -7.71 0.26 -14.36
CA ASN A 30 -7.89 0.09 -15.80
C ASN A 30 -6.72 0.74 -16.57
N ALA A 31 -6.84 0.81 -17.90
CA ALA A 31 -5.80 1.33 -18.79
C ALA A 31 -5.40 2.80 -18.48
N SER A 32 -6.30 3.58 -17.88
CA SER A 32 -6.10 4.99 -17.53
C SER A 32 -5.54 5.19 -16.12
N LYS A 33 -5.19 4.11 -15.39
CA LYS A 33 -4.74 4.13 -13.98
C LYS A 33 -3.71 5.22 -13.67
N LYS A 34 -2.70 5.37 -14.53
CA LYS A 34 -1.61 6.33 -14.32
C LYS A 34 -2.12 7.77 -14.36
N MET A 35 -2.84 8.15 -15.42
CA MET A 35 -3.39 9.51 -15.60
C MET A 35 -4.39 9.83 -14.50
N TYR A 36 -5.28 8.88 -14.19
CA TYR A 36 -6.28 8.98 -13.14
C TYR A 36 -5.68 9.26 -11.76
N ASN A 37 -4.79 8.36 -11.30
CA ASN A 37 -4.23 8.45 -9.95
C ASN A 37 -3.32 9.68 -9.81
N ASN A 38 -2.63 10.08 -10.89
CA ASN A 38 -1.82 11.31 -10.89
C ASN A 38 -2.68 12.57 -10.75
N LEU A 39 -3.81 12.66 -11.45
CA LEU A 39 -4.72 13.79 -11.36
C LEU A 39 -5.32 13.91 -9.95
N VAL A 40 -5.89 12.80 -9.42
CA VAL A 40 -6.45 12.74 -8.07
C VAL A 40 -5.43 13.17 -7.02
N ARG A 41 -4.21 12.62 -7.10
CA ARG A 41 -3.12 12.97 -6.17
C ARG A 41 -2.79 14.45 -6.20
N ARG A 42 -2.67 15.07 -7.38
CA ARG A 42 -2.30 16.48 -7.51
C ARG A 42 -3.42 17.40 -7.00
N VAL A 43 -4.68 17.09 -7.31
CA VAL A 43 -5.84 17.85 -6.81
C VAL A 43 -5.94 17.78 -5.29
N LYS A 44 -5.71 16.60 -4.69
CA LYS A 44 -5.73 16.43 -3.22
C LYS A 44 -4.76 17.36 -2.49
N LEU A 45 -3.63 17.70 -3.11
CA LEU A 45 -2.64 18.62 -2.53
C LEU A 45 -3.13 20.08 -2.43
N LEU A 46 -4.26 20.43 -3.02
CA LEU A 46 -4.88 21.75 -2.86
C LEU A 46 -5.68 21.88 -1.54
N SER A 47 -5.92 20.78 -0.81
CA SER A 47 -6.78 20.80 0.39
C SER A 47 -6.34 21.83 1.45
N PRO A 48 -5.04 21.91 1.83
CA PRO A 48 -4.61 22.82 2.90
C PRO A 48 -4.87 24.30 2.61
N LEU A 49 -4.85 24.70 1.33
CA LEU A 49 -5.17 26.07 0.92
C LEU A 49 -6.60 26.45 1.29
N PHE A 50 -7.57 25.57 1.05
CA PHE A 50 -8.98 25.87 1.32
C PHE A 50 -9.36 25.63 2.78
N GLU A 51 -8.57 24.85 3.52
CA GLU A 51 -8.67 24.77 4.98
C GLU A 51 -8.25 26.12 5.60
N GLU A 52 -7.12 26.68 5.18
CA GLU A 52 -6.64 27.96 5.70
C GLU A 52 -7.49 29.16 5.26
N LEU A 53 -7.92 29.22 3.99
CA LEU A 53 -8.80 30.29 3.51
C LEU A 53 -10.19 30.29 4.16
N LYS A 54 -10.63 29.13 4.68
CA LYS A 54 -11.89 29.01 5.43
C LYS A 54 -11.75 29.56 6.86
N ASP A 55 -10.57 29.49 7.44
CA ASP A 55 -10.28 29.98 8.78
C ASP A 55 -9.81 31.46 8.79
N SER A 56 -9.47 32.03 7.63
CA SER A 56 -9.08 33.45 7.48
C SER A 56 -10.27 34.41 7.54
N GLU A 57 -10.11 35.49 8.30
CA GLU A 57 -11.09 36.58 8.45
C GLU A 57 -11.06 37.60 7.29
N GLU A 58 -10.09 37.54 6.36
CA GLU A 58 -9.96 38.50 5.26
C GLU A 58 -10.89 38.17 4.08
N GLU A 59 -11.64 39.15 3.57
CA GLU A 59 -12.48 38.97 2.37
C GLU A 59 -11.62 38.81 1.10
N LEU A 60 -12.08 37.99 0.15
CA LEU A 60 -11.42 37.83 -1.14
C LEU A 60 -11.71 39.03 -2.04
N ASP A 61 -10.68 39.52 -2.74
CA ASP A 61 -10.84 40.54 -3.75
C ASP A 61 -11.49 39.99 -5.05
N GLU A 62 -11.94 40.88 -5.95
CA GLU A 62 -12.61 40.44 -7.18
C GLU A 62 -11.70 39.62 -8.12
N GLU A 63 -10.38 39.80 -8.05
CA GLU A 63 -9.40 39.08 -8.87
C GLU A 63 -9.24 37.64 -8.36
N GLU A 64 -9.15 37.47 -7.04
CA GLU A 64 -9.11 36.20 -6.32
C GLU A 64 -10.39 35.40 -6.54
N VAL A 65 -11.56 36.03 -6.40
CA VAL A 65 -12.87 35.39 -6.64
C VAL A 65 -12.93 34.83 -8.06
N ARG A 66 -12.55 35.61 -9.08
CA ARG A 66 -12.54 35.15 -10.48
C ARG A 66 -11.56 34.00 -10.71
N GLY A 67 -10.39 34.03 -10.06
CA GLY A 67 -9.42 32.94 -10.11
C GLY A 67 -9.97 31.64 -9.52
N PHE A 68 -10.61 31.73 -8.35
CA PHE A 68 -11.22 30.59 -7.66
C PHE A 68 -12.46 30.04 -8.37
N GLU A 69 -13.30 30.90 -8.97
CA GLU A 69 -14.40 30.46 -9.83
C GLU A 69 -13.89 29.68 -11.05
N SER A 70 -12.82 30.16 -11.69
CA SER A 70 -12.16 29.46 -12.79
C SER A 70 -11.63 28.10 -12.35
N LEU A 71 -11.06 28.01 -11.14
CA LEU A 71 -10.55 26.77 -10.58
C LEU A 71 -11.68 25.79 -10.26
N LYS A 72 -12.81 26.29 -9.75
CA LYS A 72 -14.00 25.47 -9.47
C LYS A 72 -14.49 24.80 -10.75
N ILE A 73 -14.64 25.54 -11.84
CA ILE A 73 -15.08 25.00 -13.14
C ILE A 73 -14.13 23.89 -13.61
N ALA A 74 -12.82 24.11 -13.48
CA ALA A 74 -11.81 23.12 -13.86
C ALA A 74 -11.86 21.86 -12.98
N LEU A 75 -12.08 22.01 -11.67
CA LEU A 75 -12.27 20.88 -10.75
C LEU A 75 -13.58 20.13 -11.01
N ASP A 76 -14.66 20.83 -11.37
CA ASP A 76 -15.92 20.18 -11.75
C ASP A 76 -15.73 19.33 -13.01
N SER A 77 -15.01 19.84 -14.01
CA SER A 77 -14.63 19.07 -15.22
C SER A 77 -13.76 17.86 -14.87
N ALA A 78 -12.81 18.02 -13.94
CA ALA A 78 -12.00 16.90 -13.44
C ALA A 78 -12.86 15.82 -12.76
N ARG A 79 -13.82 16.23 -11.93
CA ARG A 79 -14.73 15.32 -11.24
C ARG A 79 -15.61 14.55 -12.21
N GLU A 80 -16.14 15.20 -13.24
CA GLU A 80 -16.94 14.54 -14.28
C GLU A 80 -16.12 13.52 -15.10
N LEU A 81 -14.89 13.88 -15.46
CA LEU A 81 -13.96 12.95 -16.12
C LEU A 81 -13.67 11.73 -15.25
N LEU A 82 -13.33 11.93 -13.98
CA LEU A 82 -13.04 10.83 -13.05
C LEU A 82 -14.26 9.94 -12.79
N ARG A 83 -15.47 10.53 -12.72
CA ARG A 83 -16.73 9.80 -12.61
C ARG A 83 -16.96 8.90 -13.83
N SER A 84 -16.84 9.46 -15.03
CA SER A 84 -17.08 8.71 -16.28
C SER A 84 -16.12 7.54 -16.45
N ILE A 85 -14.88 7.66 -15.96
CA ILE A 85 -13.90 6.57 -15.98
C ILE A 85 -14.22 5.48 -14.95
N ASN A 86 -14.72 5.86 -13.77
CA ASN A 86 -15.03 4.89 -12.71
C ASN A 86 -16.32 4.11 -13.00
N GLU A 87 -17.31 4.75 -13.61
CA GLU A 87 -18.62 4.17 -13.93
C GLU A 87 -18.67 3.57 -15.35
N GLY A 88 -17.72 3.92 -16.23
CA GLY A 88 -17.71 3.50 -17.62
C GLY A 88 -17.12 2.10 -17.89
N SER A 89 -17.42 1.55 -19.07
CA SER A 89 -16.85 0.29 -19.56
C SER A 89 -15.33 0.37 -19.71
N LYS A 90 -14.62 -0.65 -19.21
CA LYS A 90 -13.17 -0.74 -19.33
C LYS A 90 -12.73 -1.01 -20.77
N LEU A 91 -13.51 -1.79 -21.53
CA LEU A 91 -13.28 -2.04 -22.95
C LEU A 91 -13.42 -0.76 -23.77
N PHE A 92 -14.47 0.01 -23.51
CA PHE A 92 -14.66 1.30 -24.17
C PHE A 92 -13.48 2.24 -23.92
N GLN A 93 -13.06 2.34 -22.66
CA GLN A 93 -11.94 3.19 -22.29
C GLN A 93 -10.62 2.74 -22.93
N ALA A 94 -10.41 1.44 -23.07
CA ALA A 94 -9.23 0.91 -23.72
C ALA A 94 -9.22 1.16 -25.24
N LEU A 95 -10.40 1.18 -25.88
CA LEU A 95 -10.55 1.51 -27.30
C LEU A 95 -10.44 3.02 -27.57
N GLN A 96 -10.81 3.86 -26.61
CA GLN A 96 -10.81 5.32 -26.71
C GLN A 96 -9.66 5.98 -25.94
N MET A 97 -8.53 5.28 -25.79
CA MET A 97 -7.42 5.72 -24.94
C MET A 97 -6.85 7.07 -25.36
N GLU A 98 -6.73 7.34 -26.66
CA GLU A 98 -6.24 8.63 -27.16
C GLU A 98 -7.18 9.78 -26.80
N LYS A 99 -8.50 9.56 -26.92
CA LYS A 99 -9.51 10.54 -26.55
C LYS A 99 -9.45 10.83 -25.04
N ILE A 100 -9.43 9.79 -24.21
CA ILE A 100 -9.36 9.92 -22.75
C ILE A 100 -8.07 10.61 -22.31
N ALA A 101 -6.94 10.29 -22.95
CA ALA A 101 -5.68 10.99 -22.68
C ALA A 101 -5.77 12.48 -23.06
N GLY A 102 -6.47 12.81 -24.15
CA GLY A 102 -6.81 14.19 -24.51
C GLY A 102 -7.67 14.88 -23.46
N ASP A 103 -8.70 14.22 -22.97
CA ASP A 103 -9.60 14.76 -21.92
C ASP A 103 -8.83 15.04 -20.61
N PHE A 104 -7.92 14.12 -20.20
CA PHE A 104 -7.04 14.34 -19.04
C PHE A 104 -6.08 15.50 -19.24
N GLN A 105 -5.53 15.64 -20.45
CA GLN A 105 -4.65 16.76 -20.79
C GLN A 105 -5.42 18.08 -20.70
N GLN A 106 -6.61 18.13 -21.28
CA GLN A 106 -7.48 19.31 -21.27
C GLN A 106 -7.83 19.74 -19.84
N VAL A 107 -8.25 18.80 -18.98
CA VAL A 107 -8.53 19.09 -17.57
C VAL A 107 -7.29 19.55 -16.83
N THR A 108 -6.13 18.92 -17.07
CA THR A 108 -4.86 19.33 -16.46
C THR A 108 -4.47 20.75 -16.87
N GLU A 109 -4.70 21.11 -18.13
CA GLU A 109 -4.48 22.46 -18.67
C GLU A 109 -5.44 23.49 -18.06
N GLN A 110 -6.72 23.16 -17.93
CA GLN A 110 -7.72 24.02 -17.31
C GLN A 110 -7.39 24.31 -15.84
N ILE A 111 -6.98 23.29 -15.08
CA ILE A 111 -6.57 23.48 -13.67
C ILE A 111 -5.33 24.36 -13.59
N GLU A 112 -4.31 24.10 -14.42
CA GLU A 112 -3.08 24.90 -14.43
C GLU A 112 -3.33 26.37 -14.81
N GLU A 113 -4.19 26.61 -15.80
CA GLU A 113 -4.57 27.95 -16.23
C GLU A 113 -5.35 28.69 -15.13
N ALA A 114 -6.27 27.99 -14.45
CA ALA A 114 -7.02 28.56 -13.34
C ALA A 114 -6.10 28.91 -12.15
N MET A 115 -5.17 28.01 -11.80
CA MET A 115 -4.17 28.28 -10.76
C MET A 115 -3.28 29.48 -11.11
N SER A 116 -2.92 29.65 -12.38
CA SER A 116 -2.08 30.77 -12.83
C SER A 116 -2.77 32.14 -12.73
N ARG A 117 -4.10 32.17 -12.57
CA ARG A 117 -4.90 33.40 -12.46
C ARG A 117 -5.10 33.86 -11.02
N ILE A 118 -4.75 33.05 -10.02
CA ILE A 118 -4.95 33.37 -8.61
C ILE A 118 -3.72 34.13 -8.09
N PRO A 119 -3.87 35.36 -7.56
CA PRO A 119 -2.76 36.14 -7.01
C PRO A 119 -2.42 35.66 -5.59
N TYR A 120 -1.74 34.52 -5.47
CA TYR A 120 -1.47 33.89 -4.17
C TYR A 120 -0.74 34.82 -3.18
N ASP A 121 0.13 35.70 -3.67
CA ASP A 121 0.88 36.73 -2.93
C ASP A 121 0.02 37.73 -2.16
N LYS A 122 -1.27 37.86 -2.52
CA LYS A 122 -2.24 38.71 -1.82
C LYS A 122 -3.10 37.97 -0.80
N LEU A 123 -3.09 36.64 -0.82
CA LEU A 123 -3.88 35.83 0.09
C LEU A 123 -3.24 35.77 1.49
N ASP A 124 -4.08 35.90 2.51
CA ASP A 124 -3.78 35.63 3.91
C ASP A 124 -3.65 34.12 4.17
N ILE A 125 -2.52 33.58 3.71
CA ILE A 125 -2.13 32.18 3.87
C ILE A 125 -0.68 32.09 4.36
N SER A 126 -0.41 31.07 5.16
CA SER A 126 0.91 30.77 5.70
C SER A 126 1.95 30.53 4.59
N GLU A 127 3.21 30.85 4.90
CA GLU A 127 4.34 30.56 4.02
C GLU A 127 4.43 29.05 3.67
N GLU A 128 4.04 28.17 4.59
CA GLU A 128 4.02 26.72 4.38
C GLU A 128 3.00 26.30 3.31
N VAL A 129 1.79 26.85 3.36
CA VAL A 129 0.73 26.59 2.36
C VAL A 129 1.07 27.25 1.03
N ARG A 130 1.67 28.44 1.05
CA ARG A 130 2.18 29.12 -0.15
C ARG A 130 3.21 28.28 -0.90
N GLU A 131 4.24 27.78 -0.21
CA GLU A 131 5.25 26.88 -0.80
C GLU A 131 4.61 25.60 -1.35
N GLN A 132 3.65 25.03 -0.63
CA GLN A 132 2.91 23.86 -1.10
C GLN A 132 2.16 24.14 -2.41
N ILE A 133 1.47 25.28 -2.51
CA ILE A 133 0.73 25.66 -3.70
C ILE A 133 1.67 25.91 -4.89
N GLU A 134 2.82 26.55 -4.67
CA GLU A 134 3.85 26.70 -5.70
C GLU A 134 4.33 25.33 -6.22
N LEU A 135 4.54 24.36 -5.33
CA LEU A 135 4.90 22.99 -5.70
C LEU A 135 3.78 22.28 -6.49
N VAL A 136 2.52 22.48 -6.12
CA VAL A 136 1.37 21.92 -6.84
C VAL A 136 1.24 22.56 -8.23
N HIS A 137 1.36 23.88 -8.31
CA HIS A 137 1.34 24.60 -9.58
C HIS A 137 2.47 24.14 -10.49
N ALA A 138 3.69 23.98 -9.97
CA ALA A 138 4.81 23.43 -10.71
C ALA A 138 4.57 22.00 -11.21
N GLN A 139 3.84 21.17 -10.46
CA GLN A 139 3.45 19.82 -10.89
C GLN A 139 2.46 19.85 -12.06
N PHE A 140 1.43 20.71 -12.00
CA PHE A 140 0.47 20.90 -13.08
C PHE A 140 1.14 21.50 -14.32
N LYS A 141 2.00 22.50 -14.15
CA LYS A 141 2.79 23.11 -15.23
C LYS A 141 3.73 22.14 -15.93
N ARG A 142 4.32 21.20 -15.19
CA ARG A 142 5.14 20.11 -15.79
C ARG A 142 4.28 19.07 -16.50
N ALA A 143 3.06 18.84 -16.05
CA ALA A 143 2.13 17.88 -16.64
C ALA A 143 1.45 18.42 -17.90
N LYS A 144 1.27 19.75 -17.99
CA LYS A 144 0.80 20.47 -19.18
C LYS A 144 1.60 20.06 -20.42
N GLY A 145 0.91 19.66 -21.49
CA GLY A 145 1.52 19.25 -22.76
C GLY A 145 2.29 17.91 -22.74
N ARG A 146 2.36 17.19 -21.61
CA ARG A 146 2.95 15.85 -21.57
C ARG A 146 1.87 14.80 -21.81
N ARG A 147 1.97 14.10 -22.94
CA ARG A 147 1.22 12.85 -23.13
C ARG A 147 1.93 11.72 -22.40
N ASP A 148 1.19 10.99 -21.58
CA ASP A 148 1.67 9.70 -21.08
C ASP A 148 1.88 8.76 -22.27
N SER A 149 2.98 8.00 -22.26
CA SER A 149 3.27 7.03 -23.32
C SER A 149 2.16 5.97 -23.38
N PRO A 150 1.56 5.71 -24.56
CA PRO A 150 0.52 4.69 -24.68
C PRO A 150 1.08 3.31 -24.32
N ASP A 151 0.24 2.45 -23.77
CA ASP A 151 0.58 1.04 -23.56
C ASP A 151 0.54 0.32 -24.91
N LEU A 152 1.64 0.42 -25.65
CA LEU A 152 1.81 -0.13 -27.00
C LEU A 152 1.45 -1.63 -27.07
N LEU A 153 1.67 -2.36 -25.98
CA LEU A 153 1.33 -3.78 -25.90
C LEU A 153 -0.19 -3.97 -25.76
N LEU A 154 -0.87 -3.17 -24.93
CA LEU A 154 -2.33 -3.22 -24.82
C LEU A 154 -3.02 -2.83 -26.15
N GLU A 155 -2.50 -1.80 -26.83
CA GLU A 155 -3.01 -1.35 -28.12
C GLU A 155 -2.84 -2.41 -29.21
N MET A 156 -1.66 -3.01 -29.31
CA MET A 156 -1.38 -4.12 -30.23
C MET A 156 -2.32 -5.30 -29.98
N ASP A 157 -2.51 -5.68 -28.70
CA ASP A 157 -3.37 -6.81 -28.32
C ASP A 157 -4.84 -6.57 -28.65
N LEU A 158 -5.33 -5.35 -28.42
CA LEU A 158 -6.69 -4.96 -28.80
C LEU A 158 -6.86 -4.96 -30.32
N SER A 159 -5.88 -4.50 -31.09
CA SER A 159 -5.93 -4.53 -32.56
C SER A 159 -5.96 -5.98 -33.10
N ILE A 160 -5.17 -6.89 -32.51
CA ILE A 160 -5.20 -8.31 -32.87
C ILE A 160 -6.54 -8.93 -32.49
N ALA A 161 -7.04 -8.64 -31.28
CA ALA A 161 -8.29 -9.22 -30.79
C ALA A 161 -9.55 -8.77 -31.56
N GLN A 162 -9.50 -7.57 -32.15
CA GLN A 162 -10.54 -7.03 -33.01
C GLN A 162 -10.59 -7.70 -34.40
N LYS A 163 -9.44 -8.08 -34.96
CA LYS A 163 -9.32 -8.49 -36.37
C LYS A 163 -9.33 -10.01 -36.59
N ASP A 164 -8.76 -10.77 -35.67
CA ASP A 164 -8.53 -12.21 -35.89
C ASP A 164 -9.63 -13.07 -35.25
N ILE A 165 -10.06 -14.12 -35.95
CA ILE A 165 -11.10 -15.05 -35.49
C ILE A 165 -10.47 -16.15 -34.63
N ASP A 166 -9.23 -16.56 -34.93
CA ASP A 166 -8.46 -17.60 -34.22
C ASP A 166 -7.29 -16.98 -33.45
N ILE A 167 -7.61 -16.24 -32.39
CA ILE A 167 -6.62 -15.56 -31.55
C ILE A 167 -5.98 -16.54 -30.57
N ASP A 168 -4.66 -16.47 -30.41
CA ASP A 168 -3.94 -17.17 -29.35
C ASP A 168 -4.58 -16.84 -27.97
N PRO A 169 -5.05 -17.86 -27.21
CA PRO A 169 -5.60 -17.67 -25.87
C PRO A 169 -4.70 -16.87 -24.92
N SER A 170 -3.38 -16.84 -25.15
CA SER A 170 -2.42 -16.04 -24.39
C SER A 170 -2.65 -14.52 -24.51
N ILE A 171 -3.11 -14.04 -25.67
CA ILE A 171 -3.40 -12.62 -25.94
C ILE A 171 -4.67 -12.20 -25.20
N LEU A 172 -5.73 -13.01 -25.30
CA LEU A 172 -6.99 -12.76 -24.60
C LEU A 172 -6.83 -12.84 -23.07
N LYS A 173 -5.97 -13.75 -22.58
CA LYS A 173 -5.60 -13.81 -21.16
C LYS A 173 -4.88 -12.55 -20.70
N ARG A 174 -3.92 -12.05 -21.48
CA ARG A 174 -3.20 -10.81 -21.19
C ARG A 174 -4.12 -9.58 -21.21
N LEU A 175 -5.08 -9.53 -22.14
CA LEU A 175 -6.13 -8.51 -22.17
C LEU A 175 -7.05 -8.58 -20.94
N SER A 176 -7.54 -9.77 -20.59
CA SER A 176 -8.33 -10.01 -19.37
C SER A 176 -7.58 -9.55 -18.11
N GLU A 177 -6.28 -9.83 -18.03
CA GLU A 177 -5.45 -9.45 -16.90
C GLU A 177 -5.22 -7.94 -16.81
N LYS A 178 -4.90 -7.28 -17.94
CA LYS A 178 -4.67 -5.84 -18.04
C LYS A 178 -5.94 -5.01 -17.83
N LEU A 179 -7.09 -5.49 -18.33
CA LEU A 179 -8.38 -4.84 -18.14
C LEU A 179 -9.05 -5.23 -16.81
N HIS A 180 -8.44 -6.14 -16.03
CA HIS A 180 -9.02 -6.68 -14.81
C HIS A 180 -10.46 -7.20 -15.02
N LEU A 181 -10.64 -8.01 -16.07
CA LEU A 181 -11.88 -8.71 -16.43
C LEU A 181 -11.66 -10.23 -16.25
N ARG A 182 -11.40 -10.65 -15.02
CA ARG A 182 -10.84 -11.98 -14.72
C ARG A 182 -11.89 -13.00 -14.28
N THR A 183 -13.05 -12.53 -13.85
CA THR A 183 -14.14 -13.37 -13.32
C THR A 183 -15.43 -13.16 -14.09
N MET A 184 -16.36 -14.10 -13.98
CA MET A 184 -17.70 -13.93 -14.55
C MET A 184 -18.45 -12.73 -13.95
N ASN A 185 -18.15 -12.34 -12.70
CA ASN A 185 -18.71 -11.13 -12.10
C ASN A 185 -18.15 -9.85 -12.71
N ASP A 186 -16.87 -9.82 -13.07
CA ASP A 186 -16.27 -8.68 -13.77
C ASP A 186 -16.88 -8.52 -15.16
N LEU A 187 -17.06 -9.63 -15.89
CA LEU A 187 -17.70 -9.61 -17.21
C LEU A 187 -19.17 -9.20 -17.15
N ARG A 188 -19.90 -9.57 -16.08
CA ARG A 188 -21.28 -9.09 -15.86
C ARG A 188 -21.33 -7.59 -15.59
N LYS A 189 -20.45 -7.06 -14.74
CA LYS A 189 -20.33 -5.61 -14.48
C LYS A 189 -19.97 -4.85 -15.74
N GLU A 190 -19.03 -5.39 -16.52
CA GLU A 190 -18.62 -4.81 -17.80
C GLU A 190 -19.77 -4.81 -18.81
N SER A 191 -20.56 -5.90 -18.89
CA SER A 191 -21.75 -5.96 -19.75
C SER A 191 -22.83 -4.95 -19.36
N LEU A 192 -23.04 -4.71 -18.06
CA LEU A 192 -23.95 -3.69 -17.56
C LEU A 192 -23.45 -2.28 -17.91
N ALA A 193 -22.17 -2.00 -17.69
CA ALA A 193 -21.57 -0.71 -18.04
C ALA A 193 -21.66 -0.41 -19.55
N ILE A 194 -21.50 -1.42 -20.42
CA ILE A 194 -21.72 -1.27 -21.86
C ILE A 194 -23.20 -0.94 -22.16
N ARG A 195 -24.16 -1.63 -21.51
CA ARG A 195 -25.59 -1.37 -21.71
C ARG A 195 -26.00 0.03 -21.24
N ASP A 196 -25.53 0.45 -20.08
CA ASP A 196 -25.82 1.78 -19.53
C ASP A 196 -25.24 2.88 -20.43
N MET A 197 -24.08 2.63 -21.05
CA MET A 197 -23.51 3.49 -22.07
C MET A 197 -24.36 3.55 -23.35
N VAL A 198 -24.92 2.44 -23.80
CA VAL A 198 -25.86 2.42 -24.95
C VAL A 198 -27.12 3.22 -24.64
N ILE A 199 -27.60 3.21 -23.40
CA ILE A 199 -28.78 3.97 -22.98
C ILE A 199 -28.48 5.48 -22.91
N SER A 200 -27.24 5.84 -22.56
CA SER A 200 -26.81 7.24 -22.37
C SER A 200 -26.33 7.93 -23.65
N CYS A 201 -25.99 7.17 -24.70
CA CYS A 201 -25.49 7.70 -25.97
C CYS A 201 -26.46 7.42 -27.13
N GLY A 202 -26.68 8.40 -28.00
CA GLY A 202 -27.47 8.25 -29.23
C GLY A 202 -26.82 7.39 -30.33
N GLU A 203 -27.50 7.26 -31.47
CA GLU A 203 -27.32 6.29 -32.58
C GLU A 203 -25.90 6.13 -33.22
N ASP A 204 -24.86 6.84 -32.76
CA ASP A 204 -23.55 6.98 -33.42
C ASP A 204 -22.42 6.05 -32.89
N LEU A 205 -22.75 5.10 -32.01
CA LEU A 205 -21.77 4.18 -31.37
C LEU A 205 -21.90 2.70 -31.81
N GLY A 206 -22.70 2.41 -32.83
CA GLY A 206 -23.04 1.04 -33.25
C GLY A 206 -21.83 0.12 -33.48
N ASP A 207 -20.85 0.59 -34.26
CA ASP A 207 -19.66 -0.19 -34.59
C ASP A 207 -18.77 -0.43 -33.36
N CYS A 208 -18.69 0.55 -32.45
CA CYS A 208 -17.92 0.44 -31.21
C CYS A 208 -18.59 -0.56 -30.24
N ILE A 209 -19.92 -0.52 -30.12
CA ILE A 209 -20.71 -1.44 -29.28
C ILE A 209 -20.60 -2.88 -29.79
N GLN A 210 -20.68 -3.08 -31.11
CA GLN A 210 -20.52 -4.39 -31.72
C GLN A 210 -19.10 -4.93 -31.47
N THR A 211 -18.09 -4.09 -31.63
CA THR A 211 -16.69 -4.42 -31.34
C THR A 211 -16.50 -4.81 -29.87
N MET A 212 -17.03 -4.02 -28.92
CA MET A 212 -16.94 -4.32 -27.49
C MET A 212 -17.69 -5.60 -27.11
N SER A 213 -18.88 -5.83 -27.67
CA SER A 213 -19.67 -7.04 -27.43
C SER A 213 -18.95 -8.30 -27.94
N PHE A 214 -18.29 -8.19 -29.11
CA PHE A 214 -17.48 -9.25 -29.69
C PHE A 214 -16.24 -9.55 -28.83
N LEU A 215 -15.51 -8.53 -28.38
CA LEU A 215 -14.37 -8.68 -27.48
C LEU A 215 -14.80 -9.28 -26.13
N LEU A 216 -15.93 -8.83 -25.57
CA LEU A 216 -16.46 -9.35 -24.31
C LEU A 216 -16.85 -10.84 -24.43
N GLN A 217 -17.41 -11.25 -25.56
CA GLN A 217 -17.74 -12.65 -25.83
C GLN A 217 -16.48 -13.52 -25.95
N LYS A 218 -15.42 -13.04 -26.62
CA LYS A 218 -14.12 -13.73 -26.66
C LYS A 218 -13.47 -13.86 -25.28
N LEU A 219 -13.53 -12.79 -24.49
CA LEU A 219 -13.02 -12.81 -23.11
C LEU A 219 -13.83 -13.77 -22.22
N LYS A 220 -15.15 -13.86 -22.44
CA LYS A 220 -16.02 -14.83 -21.76
C LYS A 220 -15.61 -16.26 -22.06
N ASP A 221 -15.27 -16.59 -23.30
CA ASP A 221 -14.84 -17.95 -23.66
C ASP A 221 -13.50 -18.33 -23.01
N VAL A 222 -12.61 -17.36 -22.77
CA VAL A 222 -11.35 -17.55 -22.02
C VAL A 222 -11.56 -17.64 -20.50
N VAL A 223 -12.52 -16.90 -19.96
CA VAL A 223 -12.90 -16.98 -18.54
C VAL A 223 -13.63 -18.31 -18.25
N ILE A 224 -14.44 -18.82 -19.20
CA ILE A 224 -15.16 -20.11 -19.10
C ILE A 224 -14.25 -21.31 -19.40
N GLY A 225 -13.36 -21.19 -20.39
CA GLY A 225 -12.38 -22.23 -20.79
C GLY A 225 -11.25 -22.46 -19.79
N ASN A 226 -11.18 -21.67 -18.72
CA ASN A 226 -10.38 -21.93 -17.52
C ASN A 226 -11.29 -22.46 -16.42
N PRO A 227 -11.38 -23.78 -16.19
CA PRO A 227 -12.16 -24.33 -15.06
C PRO A 227 -11.61 -23.90 -13.69
N ASP A 228 -10.45 -23.24 -13.65
CA ASP A 228 -9.69 -22.89 -12.44
C ASP A 228 -9.73 -21.39 -12.06
N LYS A 229 -10.65 -20.57 -12.59
CA LYS A 229 -10.70 -19.13 -12.22
C LYS A 229 -12.04 -18.51 -11.84
N ASP A 230 -13.12 -19.27 -11.72
CA ASP A 230 -14.32 -18.78 -11.02
C ASP A 230 -14.25 -19.13 -9.52
N THR A 231 -13.23 -18.58 -8.85
CA THR A 231 -13.41 -17.85 -7.58
C THR A 231 -12.11 -17.13 -7.22
N SER A 232 -12.09 -15.84 -7.56
CA SER A 232 -11.29 -14.75 -6.96
C SER A 232 -9.83 -15.06 -6.55
N GLU A 233 -8.92 -14.39 -7.27
CA GLU A 233 -7.54 -14.15 -6.84
C GLU A 233 -7.48 -13.62 -5.40
N SER A 234 -7.09 -14.49 -4.47
CA SER A 234 -5.91 -14.20 -3.65
C SER A 234 -4.88 -15.25 -4.01
N GLU A 235 -3.68 -14.77 -4.30
CA GLU A 235 -2.50 -15.49 -4.75
C GLU A 235 -2.34 -16.87 -4.10
N LYS A 236 -1.93 -17.87 -4.89
CA LYS A 236 -1.01 -18.90 -4.37
C LYS A 236 -0.26 -19.66 -5.45
N GLU A 237 1.05 -19.49 -5.38
CA GLU A 237 2.08 -20.50 -5.57
C GLU A 237 1.61 -21.96 -5.39
N PHE A 238 2.02 -22.79 -6.35
CA PHE A 238 2.21 -24.26 -6.32
C PHE A 238 1.05 -25.14 -5.80
N ILE A 239 0.26 -25.70 -6.72
CA ILE A 239 -0.67 -26.80 -6.43
C ILE A 239 0.07 -28.15 -6.55
N LYS A 240 0.36 -28.76 -5.39
CA LYS A 240 0.41 -30.22 -5.23
C LYS A 240 -1.03 -30.74 -5.15
N HIS A 241 -1.36 -31.76 -5.95
CA HIS A 241 -2.66 -32.44 -5.98
C HIS A 241 -3.27 -32.70 -4.59
N ARG A 242 -4.57 -32.41 -4.42
CA ARG A 242 -5.40 -32.96 -3.32
C ARG A 242 -6.78 -33.43 -3.81
N SER A 243 -7.16 -34.60 -3.30
CA SER A 243 -8.34 -35.43 -3.62
C SER A 243 -9.69 -34.78 -3.29
N PRO A 244 -10.82 -35.26 -3.86
CA PRO A 244 -12.12 -34.58 -3.82
C PRO A 244 -12.82 -34.64 -2.44
N VAL A 245 -13.58 -33.59 -2.14
CA VAL A 245 -14.19 -33.26 -0.83
C VAL A 245 -15.69 -33.64 -0.80
N ILE A 246 -16.14 -34.25 0.30
CA ILE A 246 -17.49 -34.85 0.43
C ILE A 246 -18.40 -34.02 1.37
N PRO A 247 -19.70 -33.82 1.07
CA PRO A 247 -20.60 -32.95 1.84
C PRO A 247 -20.99 -33.48 3.23
N ASP A 248 -21.41 -32.57 4.12
CA ASP A 248 -21.64 -32.84 5.55
C ASP A 248 -22.77 -33.84 5.86
N ASP A 249 -23.80 -33.95 5.02
CA ASP A 249 -24.91 -34.90 5.23
C ASP A 249 -24.47 -36.36 5.05
N PHE A 250 -23.42 -36.59 4.25
CA PHE A 250 -22.80 -37.90 4.06
C PHE A 250 -21.70 -38.18 5.09
N ARG A 251 -21.31 -37.17 5.89
CA ARG A 251 -20.22 -37.24 6.87
C ARG A 251 -20.45 -38.33 7.90
N SER A 252 -21.69 -38.54 8.36
CA SER A 252 -21.98 -39.59 9.34
C SER A 252 -21.88 -41.01 8.75
N CYS A 253 -22.32 -41.20 7.50
CA CYS A 253 -22.25 -42.48 6.81
C CYS A 253 -20.82 -42.81 6.39
N ILE A 254 -20.05 -41.82 5.96
CA ILE A 254 -18.64 -41.97 5.58
C ILE A 254 -17.77 -42.13 6.81
N GLN A 255 -18.03 -41.41 7.90
CA GLN A 255 -17.35 -41.64 9.17
C GLN A 255 -17.63 -43.06 9.69
N LYS A 256 -18.88 -43.54 9.66
CA LYS A 256 -19.21 -44.94 10.00
C LYS A 256 -18.49 -45.95 9.10
N TRP A 257 -18.36 -45.66 7.81
CA TRP A 257 -17.63 -46.49 6.84
C TRP A 257 -16.12 -46.56 7.17
N LEU A 258 -15.51 -45.42 7.50
CA LEU A 258 -14.10 -45.34 7.91
C LEU A 258 -13.86 -45.97 9.28
N ASP A 259 -14.79 -45.81 10.23
CA ASP A 259 -14.74 -46.38 11.58
C ASP A 259 -14.92 -47.92 11.56
N ALA A 260 -15.63 -48.47 10.56
CA ALA A 260 -15.70 -49.90 10.28
C ALA A 260 -14.41 -50.48 9.66
N GLY A 261 -13.37 -49.65 9.49
CA GLY A 261 -12.04 -50.06 9.03
C GLY A 261 -11.84 -50.02 7.51
N HIS A 262 -12.84 -49.58 6.74
CA HIS A 262 -12.73 -49.48 5.28
C HIS A 262 -11.90 -48.24 4.90
N LYS A 263 -10.69 -48.43 4.33
CA LYS A 263 -9.75 -47.36 3.96
C LYS A 263 -9.62 -47.13 2.46
N THR A 264 -10.53 -47.67 1.66
CA THR A 264 -10.51 -47.58 0.19
C THR A 264 -11.79 -46.94 -0.32
N CYS A 265 -11.65 -46.05 -1.30
CA CYS A 265 -12.78 -45.40 -1.96
C CYS A 265 -13.59 -46.44 -2.76
N PRO A 266 -14.90 -46.62 -2.51
CA PRO A 266 -15.69 -47.68 -3.16
C PRO A 266 -15.86 -47.49 -4.68
N LYS A 267 -15.71 -46.26 -5.20
CA LYS A 267 -15.87 -45.94 -6.63
C LYS A 267 -14.57 -45.98 -7.42
N THR A 268 -13.47 -45.51 -6.84
CA THR A 268 -12.16 -45.45 -7.51
C THR A 268 -11.21 -46.56 -7.06
N GLN A 269 -11.58 -47.34 -6.05
CA GLN A 269 -10.77 -48.40 -5.42
C GLN A 269 -9.42 -47.93 -4.86
N GLN A 270 -9.18 -46.63 -4.82
CA GLN A 270 -7.94 -46.04 -4.32
C GLN A 270 -7.95 -45.97 -2.79
N THR A 271 -6.79 -46.26 -2.20
CA THR A 271 -6.57 -46.21 -0.75
C THR A 271 -6.51 -44.76 -0.28
N LEU A 272 -7.32 -44.42 0.71
CA LEU A 272 -7.41 -43.08 1.27
C LEU A 272 -6.17 -42.79 2.12
N LEU A 273 -5.46 -41.70 1.81
CA LEU A 273 -4.24 -41.26 2.49
C LEU A 273 -4.50 -40.75 3.92
N HIS A 274 -5.71 -40.23 4.18
CA HIS A 274 -6.16 -39.83 5.52
C HIS A 274 -7.68 -39.95 5.65
N THR A 275 -8.18 -40.10 6.87
CA THR A 275 -9.61 -40.26 7.18
C THR A 275 -10.30 -38.96 7.62
N ALA A 276 -9.59 -37.83 7.62
CA ALA A 276 -10.13 -36.53 8.02
C ALA A 276 -11.15 -35.97 7.01
N LEU A 277 -12.35 -35.59 7.49
CA LEU A 277 -13.45 -35.07 6.68
C LEU A 277 -13.50 -33.53 6.73
N THR A 278 -13.70 -32.87 5.59
CA THR A 278 -13.72 -31.39 5.48
C THR A 278 -15.05 -30.92 4.88
N PRO A 279 -15.73 -29.90 5.44
CA PRO A 279 -17.05 -29.45 4.96
C PRO A 279 -17.02 -28.83 3.56
N ASN A 280 -18.09 -29.02 2.78
CA ASN A 280 -18.27 -28.39 1.46
C ASN A 280 -19.47 -27.41 1.47
N TYR A 281 -19.18 -26.17 1.87
CA TYR A 281 -20.17 -25.10 2.02
C TYR A 281 -20.77 -24.64 0.69
N VAL A 282 -20.02 -24.75 -0.41
CA VAL A 282 -20.49 -24.38 -1.75
C VAL A 282 -21.62 -25.32 -2.21
N LEU A 283 -21.46 -26.64 -2.01
CA LEU A 283 -22.53 -27.58 -2.33
C LEU A 283 -23.76 -27.39 -1.44
N LYS A 284 -23.56 -27.05 -0.15
CA LYS A 284 -24.67 -26.76 0.77
C LYS A 284 -25.50 -25.56 0.29
N SER A 285 -24.85 -24.49 -0.19
CA SER A 285 -25.53 -23.33 -0.78
C SER A 285 -26.23 -23.67 -2.10
N LEU A 286 -25.64 -24.53 -2.94
CA LEU A 286 -26.27 -24.98 -4.19
C LEU A 286 -27.49 -25.88 -3.94
N ILE A 287 -27.43 -26.77 -2.94
CA ILE A 287 -28.57 -27.60 -2.52
C ILE A 287 -29.67 -26.72 -1.94
N ALA A 288 -29.34 -25.72 -1.13
CA ALA A 288 -30.33 -24.77 -0.60
C ALA A 288 -31.04 -23.98 -1.72
N LEU A 289 -30.27 -23.46 -2.70
CA LEU A 289 -30.84 -22.78 -3.87
C LEU A 289 -31.71 -23.71 -4.72
N TRP A 290 -31.28 -24.96 -4.91
CA TRP A 290 -32.02 -25.96 -5.67
C TRP A 290 -33.32 -26.36 -4.95
N CYS A 291 -33.27 -26.57 -3.64
CA CYS A 291 -34.45 -26.85 -2.81
C CYS A 291 -35.46 -25.70 -2.86
N GLU A 292 -34.99 -24.45 -2.77
CA GLU A 292 -35.81 -23.24 -2.87
C GLU A 292 -36.45 -23.09 -4.26
N SER A 293 -35.67 -23.36 -5.32
CA SER A 293 -36.16 -23.31 -6.71
C SER A 293 -37.13 -24.44 -7.07
N ASN A 294 -37.16 -25.54 -6.30
CA ASN A 294 -38.05 -26.68 -6.53
C ASN A 294 -39.15 -26.82 -5.45
N GLY A 295 -39.29 -25.81 -4.58
CA GLY A 295 -40.34 -25.79 -3.55
C GLY A 295 -40.20 -26.87 -2.46
N ILE A 296 -38.99 -27.38 -2.24
CA ILE A 296 -38.69 -28.39 -1.21
C ILE A 296 -38.20 -27.66 0.04
N GLU A 297 -38.99 -27.66 1.12
CA GLU A 297 -38.56 -27.07 2.39
C GLU A 297 -37.51 -27.95 3.09
N LEU A 298 -36.34 -27.38 3.37
CA LEU A 298 -35.32 -28.01 4.19
C LEU A 298 -35.80 -28.13 5.65
N PRO A 299 -35.57 -29.25 6.36
CA PRO A 299 -36.15 -29.49 7.68
C PRO A 299 -35.73 -28.43 8.69
N LYS A 300 -36.69 -27.64 9.17
CA LYS A 300 -36.50 -26.63 10.23
C LYS A 300 -36.42 -27.34 11.58
N ARG A 301 -35.34 -27.12 12.34
CA ARG A 301 -35.18 -27.73 13.68
C ARG A 301 -36.05 -26.98 14.71
N GLN A 302 -37.14 -27.63 15.13
CA GLN A 302 -37.89 -27.34 16.35
C GLN A 302 -37.00 -27.52 17.60
N GLY A 303 -37.23 -26.67 18.60
CA GLY A 303 -36.62 -26.80 19.92
C GLY A 303 -37.26 -27.94 20.73
N ASN A 304 -36.43 -28.85 21.26
CA ASN A 304 -36.40 -29.28 22.66
C ASN A 304 -35.37 -30.40 22.88
N CYS A 305 -34.70 -30.32 24.03
CA CYS A 305 -34.21 -31.42 24.87
C CYS A 305 -33.47 -32.62 24.21
N GLY A 306 -32.19 -32.79 24.59
CA GLY A 306 -31.58 -34.12 24.74
C GLY A 306 -30.35 -34.40 23.87
N ASP A 307 -29.18 -34.33 24.51
CA ASP A 307 -27.92 -35.00 24.19
C ASP A 307 -27.15 -34.71 22.87
N LYS A 308 -26.03 -34.01 23.07
CA LYS A 308 -24.69 -34.21 22.48
C LYS A 308 -24.63 -34.55 20.98
N LYS A 309 -24.23 -33.56 20.15
CA LYS A 309 -22.94 -33.57 19.42
C LYS A 309 -22.74 -32.32 18.55
N SER A 310 -21.48 -31.91 18.58
CA SER A 310 -20.82 -30.68 18.13
C SER A 310 -20.75 -30.54 16.60
N GLY A 311 -20.83 -29.30 16.08
CA GLY A 311 -20.51 -29.04 14.67
C GLY A 311 -20.89 -27.69 14.05
N ALA A 312 -21.50 -26.75 14.79
CA ALA A 312 -21.91 -25.44 14.24
C ALA A 312 -21.58 -24.25 15.17
N SER A 313 -20.53 -24.35 15.99
CA SER A 313 -20.23 -23.37 17.06
C SER A 313 -18.89 -22.63 16.90
N GLY A 314 -18.26 -22.59 15.72
CA GLY A 314 -16.92 -22.01 15.59
C GLY A 314 -16.88 -20.49 15.81
N SER A 315 -17.54 -19.72 14.94
CA SER A 315 -17.40 -18.25 14.95
C SER A 315 -18.08 -17.57 16.13
N ASP A 316 -19.26 -18.05 16.56
CA ASP A 316 -19.98 -17.44 17.68
C ASP A 316 -19.36 -17.78 19.03
N CYS A 317 -18.75 -18.95 19.17
CA CYS A 317 -17.99 -19.32 20.36
C CYS A 317 -16.68 -18.52 20.45
N ASP A 318 -16.00 -18.32 19.31
CA ASP A 318 -14.78 -17.49 19.27
C ASP A 318 -15.11 -16.03 19.60
N ARG A 319 -16.25 -15.50 19.13
CA ARG A 319 -16.70 -14.14 19.47
C ARG A 319 -17.08 -14.00 20.95
N ALA A 320 -17.83 -14.95 21.50
CA ALA A 320 -18.17 -14.96 22.93
C ALA A 320 -16.91 -15.12 23.81
N ALA A 321 -15.95 -15.94 23.37
CA ALA A 321 -14.67 -16.11 24.06
C ALA A 321 -13.83 -14.83 24.02
N ILE A 322 -13.76 -14.14 22.87
CA ILE A 322 -13.08 -12.84 22.76
C ILE A 322 -13.72 -11.83 23.70
N ASN A 323 -15.04 -11.68 23.70
CA ASN A 323 -15.73 -10.76 24.62
C ASN A 323 -15.43 -11.07 26.09
N ALA A 324 -15.44 -12.35 26.49
CA ALA A 324 -15.05 -12.73 27.84
C ALA A 324 -13.57 -12.43 28.18
N LEU A 325 -12.68 -12.36 27.19
CA LEU A 325 -11.31 -11.89 27.38
C LEU A 325 -11.25 -10.36 27.50
N ILE A 326 -12.10 -9.62 26.78
CA ILE A 326 -12.22 -8.16 26.91
C ILE A 326 -12.69 -7.79 28.31
N ASP A 327 -13.71 -8.47 28.84
CA ASP A 327 -14.21 -8.25 30.20
C ASP A 327 -13.10 -8.48 31.24
N LYS A 328 -12.27 -9.52 31.06
CA LYS A 328 -11.11 -9.78 31.93
C LYS A 328 -9.99 -8.77 31.77
N LEU A 329 -9.86 -8.14 30.60
CA LEU A 329 -8.88 -7.11 30.35
C LEU A 329 -9.29 -5.80 31.04
N ALA A 330 -10.59 -5.48 31.02
CA ALA A 330 -11.16 -4.29 31.65
C ALA A 330 -11.26 -4.40 33.18
N ASP A 331 -11.86 -5.48 33.69
CA ASP A 331 -12.24 -5.60 35.10
C ASP A 331 -11.42 -6.64 35.89
N GLY A 332 -10.47 -7.30 35.22
CA GLY A 332 -9.66 -8.34 35.85
C GLY A 332 -8.56 -7.80 36.76
N ASN A 333 -8.13 -8.62 37.72
CA ASN A 333 -6.87 -8.36 38.42
C ASN A 333 -5.67 -8.53 37.48
N LEU A 334 -4.47 -8.12 37.92
CA LEU A 334 -3.26 -8.13 37.10
C LEU A 334 -2.95 -9.51 36.48
N ASP A 335 -3.20 -10.61 37.20
CA ASP A 335 -3.01 -11.96 36.66
C ASP A 335 -4.03 -12.29 35.55
N GLN A 336 -5.28 -11.88 35.72
CA GLN A 336 -6.33 -12.06 34.74
C GLN A 336 -6.12 -11.20 33.50
N GLN A 337 -5.71 -9.93 33.67
CA GLN A 337 -5.37 -9.03 32.57
C GLN A 337 -4.18 -9.57 31.78
N ARG A 338 -3.12 -10.02 32.47
CA ARG A 338 -1.96 -10.65 31.85
C ARG A 338 -2.33 -11.87 31.02
N ALA A 339 -3.13 -12.78 31.60
CA ALA A 339 -3.60 -13.97 30.90
C ALA A 339 -4.47 -13.59 29.68
N ALA A 340 -5.38 -12.62 29.84
CA ALA A 340 -6.25 -12.16 28.76
C ALA A 340 -5.46 -11.54 27.61
N ALA A 341 -4.50 -10.64 27.90
CA ALA A 341 -3.61 -10.06 26.90
C ALA A 341 -2.79 -11.14 26.18
N GLY A 342 -2.30 -12.15 26.93
CA GLY A 342 -1.59 -13.30 26.38
C GLY A 342 -2.42 -14.13 25.40
N GLU A 343 -3.68 -14.39 25.72
CA GLU A 343 -4.61 -15.12 24.85
C GLU A 343 -5.02 -14.29 23.62
N LEU A 344 -5.34 -13.00 23.79
CA LEU A 344 -5.64 -12.10 22.68
C LEU A 344 -4.48 -12.00 21.69
N ARG A 345 -3.23 -11.93 22.19
CA ARG A 345 -2.02 -12.02 21.37
C ARG A 345 -1.98 -13.29 20.53
N LEU A 346 -2.28 -14.45 21.11
CA LEU A 346 -2.28 -15.74 20.40
C LEU A 346 -3.42 -15.82 19.37
N LEU A 347 -4.61 -15.33 19.71
CA LEU A 347 -5.75 -15.28 18.80
C LEU A 347 -5.49 -14.37 17.60
N ALA A 348 -4.95 -13.18 17.82
CA ALA A 348 -4.58 -12.24 16.75
C ALA A 348 -3.49 -12.80 15.82
N LYS A 349 -2.60 -13.67 16.32
CA LYS A 349 -1.57 -14.33 15.50
C LYS A 349 -2.17 -15.37 14.54
N ARG A 350 -3.29 -16.02 14.88
CA ARG A 350 -3.82 -17.19 14.16
C ARG A 350 -4.36 -16.87 12.77
N ASN A 351 -5.16 -15.82 12.62
CA ASN A 351 -5.80 -15.47 11.35
C ASN A 351 -6.20 -13.97 11.31
N SER A 352 -6.59 -13.49 10.13
CA SER A 352 -7.04 -12.10 9.91
C SER A 352 -8.36 -11.78 10.59
N ASP A 353 -9.33 -12.70 10.57
CA ASP A 353 -10.68 -12.46 11.08
C ASP A 353 -10.68 -12.18 12.58
N ASN A 354 -9.85 -12.90 13.34
CA ASN A 354 -9.63 -12.64 14.76
C ASN A 354 -9.08 -11.24 15.01
N ARG A 355 -8.19 -10.72 14.13
CA ARG A 355 -7.65 -9.36 14.29
C ARG A 355 -8.73 -8.32 14.12
N VAL A 356 -9.66 -8.54 13.18
CA VAL A 356 -10.81 -7.67 12.96
C VAL A 356 -11.73 -7.75 14.18
N PHE A 357 -12.14 -8.95 14.59
CA PHE A 357 -13.06 -9.11 15.73
C PHE A 357 -12.50 -8.60 17.05
N ILE A 358 -11.23 -8.84 17.36
CA ILE A 358 -10.59 -8.32 18.58
C ILE A 358 -10.59 -6.79 18.57
N ALA A 359 -10.31 -6.16 17.42
CA ALA A 359 -10.35 -4.71 17.29
C ALA A 359 -11.78 -4.16 17.43
N GLU A 360 -12.75 -4.75 16.74
CA GLU A 360 -14.17 -4.37 16.80
C GLU A 360 -14.78 -4.58 18.20
N ALA A 361 -14.31 -5.58 18.94
CA ALA A 361 -14.72 -5.84 20.31
C ALA A 361 -14.13 -4.84 21.34
N GLY A 362 -13.36 -3.84 20.89
CA GLY A 362 -12.83 -2.78 21.76
C GLY A 362 -11.57 -3.14 22.53
N ALA A 363 -10.80 -4.14 22.10
CA ALA A 363 -9.57 -4.54 22.79
C ALA A 363 -8.46 -3.48 22.72
N ILE A 364 -8.42 -2.67 21.65
CA ILE A 364 -7.27 -1.79 21.35
C ILE A 364 -7.02 -0.78 22.49
N PRO A 365 -8.00 0.04 22.94
CA PRO A 365 -7.76 1.00 24.03
C PRO A 365 -7.29 0.33 25.33
N LEU A 366 -7.85 -0.82 25.68
CA LEU A 366 -7.47 -1.59 26.87
C LEU A 366 -6.04 -2.14 26.76
N LEU A 367 -5.64 -2.62 25.58
CA LEU A 367 -4.26 -3.07 25.33
C LEU A 367 -3.28 -1.90 25.38
N VAL A 368 -3.68 -0.70 24.95
CA VAL A 368 -2.86 0.52 25.06
C VAL A 368 -2.63 0.89 26.52
N GLU A 369 -3.67 0.86 27.36
CA GLU A 369 -3.54 1.12 28.81
C GLU A 369 -2.51 0.18 29.47
N LEU A 370 -2.53 -1.10 29.09
CA LEU A 370 -1.61 -2.11 29.61
C LEU A 370 -0.15 -1.92 29.19
N LEU A 371 0.16 -1.05 28.22
CA LEU A 371 1.55 -0.70 27.88
C LEU A 371 2.26 0.02 29.04
N SER A 372 1.50 0.72 29.89
CA SER A 372 2.01 1.41 31.08
C SER A 372 2.10 0.49 32.32
N SER A 373 1.85 -0.82 32.17
CA SER A 373 1.90 -1.78 33.28
C SER A 373 3.31 -1.93 33.84
N VAL A 374 3.42 -1.94 35.17
CA VAL A 374 4.68 -2.24 35.89
C VAL A 374 5.09 -3.71 35.78
N ASP A 375 4.16 -4.61 35.41
CA ASP A 375 4.48 -6.00 35.16
C ASP A 375 5.00 -6.17 33.72
N SER A 376 6.31 -6.43 33.61
CA SER A 376 7.00 -6.57 32.33
C SER A 376 6.36 -7.61 31.40
N ARG A 377 5.77 -8.69 31.93
CA ARG A 377 5.11 -9.71 31.11
C ARG A 377 3.79 -9.22 30.53
N THR A 378 3.02 -8.46 31.31
CA THR A 378 1.79 -7.82 30.85
C THR A 378 2.07 -6.80 29.76
N GLN A 379 3.06 -5.93 29.98
CA GLN A 379 3.51 -4.96 28.97
C GLN A 379 3.97 -5.66 27.67
N GLU A 380 4.73 -6.75 27.78
CA GLU A 380 5.16 -7.54 26.62
C GLU A 380 3.97 -8.15 25.87
N HIS A 381 3.02 -8.76 26.58
CA HIS A 381 1.81 -9.31 25.95
C HIS A 381 0.99 -8.23 25.25
N ALA A 382 0.84 -7.05 25.87
CA ALA A 382 0.12 -5.92 25.31
C ALA A 382 0.76 -5.43 24.00
N VAL A 383 2.07 -5.15 24.00
CA VAL A 383 2.75 -4.66 22.79
C VAL A 383 2.76 -5.71 21.67
N THR A 384 2.95 -7.00 21.99
CA THR A 384 2.88 -8.05 20.95
C THR A 384 1.45 -8.28 20.44
N ALA A 385 0.42 -8.09 21.27
CA ALA A 385 -0.97 -8.14 20.80
C ALA A 385 -1.23 -7.00 19.79
N LEU A 386 -0.81 -5.77 20.12
CA LEU A 386 -0.91 -4.62 19.22
C LEU A 386 -0.13 -4.83 17.91
N LEU A 387 1.07 -5.41 17.96
CA LEU A 387 1.82 -5.82 16.77
C LEU A 387 1.01 -6.77 15.89
N ASN A 388 0.42 -7.81 16.47
CA ASN A 388 -0.34 -8.80 15.69
C ASN A 388 -1.61 -8.17 15.08
N LEU A 389 -2.26 -7.26 15.81
CA LEU A 389 -3.42 -6.51 15.33
C LEU A 389 -3.05 -5.55 14.20
N SER A 390 -1.89 -4.88 14.29
CA SER A 390 -1.44 -3.89 13.30
C SER A 390 -1.11 -4.51 11.93
N ILE A 391 -0.88 -5.83 11.85
CA ILE A 391 -0.70 -6.51 10.57
C ILE A 391 -1.93 -6.34 9.66
N HIS A 392 -3.13 -6.17 10.23
CA HIS A 392 -4.32 -5.85 9.44
C HIS A 392 -4.40 -4.33 9.17
N GLU A 393 -4.46 -3.92 7.89
CA GLU A 393 -4.43 -2.51 7.50
C GLU A 393 -5.50 -1.64 8.18
N ALA A 394 -6.75 -2.11 8.24
CA ALA A 394 -7.84 -1.34 8.85
C ALA A 394 -7.65 -1.07 10.36
N ASN A 395 -6.82 -1.88 11.05
CA ASN A 395 -6.58 -1.71 12.48
C ASN A 395 -5.51 -0.64 12.78
N LYS A 396 -4.63 -0.30 11.82
CA LYS A 396 -3.52 0.64 12.07
C LYS A 396 -4.04 2.02 12.49
N GLY A 397 -5.08 2.51 11.81
CA GLY A 397 -5.73 3.76 12.16
C GLY A 397 -6.34 3.72 13.57
N ASN A 398 -7.03 2.64 13.92
CA ASN A 398 -7.64 2.47 15.24
C ASN A 398 -6.60 2.45 16.37
N ILE A 399 -5.45 1.79 16.16
CA ILE A 399 -4.34 1.76 17.12
C ILE A 399 -3.77 3.17 17.34
N VAL A 400 -3.52 3.92 16.26
CA VAL A 400 -2.97 5.28 16.36
C VAL A 400 -3.99 6.24 16.99
N ASN A 401 -5.26 6.16 16.59
CA ASN A 401 -6.34 6.99 17.15
C ASN A 401 -6.62 6.70 18.63
N SER A 402 -6.23 5.53 19.13
CA SER A 402 -6.30 5.18 20.56
C SER A 402 -5.15 5.79 21.38
N GLY A 403 -4.29 6.63 20.78
CA GLY A 403 -3.18 7.27 21.48
C GLY A 403 -1.98 6.36 21.72
N ALA A 404 -1.86 5.24 21.01
CA ALA A 404 -0.85 4.22 21.31
C ALA A 404 0.62 4.64 21.08
N ILE A 405 0.88 5.65 20.24
CA ILE A 405 2.25 5.95 19.76
C ILE A 405 3.20 6.32 20.92
N PRO A 406 2.88 7.30 21.81
CA PRO A 406 3.77 7.66 22.91
C PRO A 406 4.06 6.47 23.85
N ASP A 407 3.05 5.66 24.16
CA ASP A 407 3.20 4.49 25.04
C ASP A 407 4.06 3.40 24.40
N ILE A 408 3.89 3.14 23.09
CA ILE A 408 4.76 2.20 22.36
C ILE A 408 6.22 2.71 22.34
N VAL A 409 6.43 4.03 22.23
CA VAL A 409 7.77 4.63 22.31
C VAL A 409 8.36 4.49 23.71
N ASP A 410 7.55 4.60 24.78
CA ASP A 410 8.01 4.35 26.14
C ASP A 410 8.41 2.88 26.35
N VAL A 411 7.61 1.93 25.85
CA VAL A 411 7.97 0.49 25.86
C VAL A 411 9.27 0.25 25.09
N LEU A 412 9.46 0.89 23.94
CA LEU A 412 10.71 0.81 23.16
C LEU A 412 11.94 1.31 23.95
N LYS A 413 11.73 2.28 24.84
CA LYS A 413 12.80 2.90 25.65
C LYS A 413 13.11 2.11 26.92
N ASN A 414 12.07 1.71 27.66
CA ASN A 414 12.19 1.21 29.04
C ASN A 414 11.82 -0.27 29.20
N GLY A 415 11.23 -0.91 28.19
CA GLY A 415 10.73 -2.28 28.28
C GLY A 415 11.83 -3.35 28.32
N SER A 416 11.40 -4.61 28.53
CA SER A 416 12.28 -5.78 28.36
C SER A 416 12.84 -5.85 26.95
N MET A 417 13.94 -6.59 26.74
CA MET A 417 14.53 -6.67 25.41
C MET A 417 13.54 -7.16 24.34
N GLU A 418 12.71 -8.16 24.69
CA GLU A 418 11.65 -8.67 23.83
C GLU A 418 10.52 -7.65 23.60
N ALA A 419 10.12 -6.91 24.64
CA ALA A 419 9.11 -5.84 24.51
C ALA A 419 9.61 -4.70 23.60
N ARG A 420 10.89 -4.31 23.72
CA ARG A 420 11.52 -3.30 22.87
C ARG A 420 11.58 -3.73 21.40
N GLU A 421 11.94 -4.99 21.14
CA GLU A 421 11.91 -5.58 19.78
C GLU A 421 10.50 -5.54 19.19
N ASN A 422 9.51 -6.00 19.95
CA ASN A 422 8.11 -5.98 19.50
C ASN A 422 7.57 -4.55 19.33
N ALA A 423 7.99 -3.59 20.15
CA ALA A 423 7.66 -2.18 19.99
C ALA A 423 8.23 -1.62 18.68
N ALA A 424 9.51 -1.90 18.36
CA ALA A 424 10.13 -1.49 17.10
C ALA A 424 9.38 -2.07 15.89
N ALA A 425 9.03 -3.37 15.93
CA ALA A 425 8.24 -4.02 14.88
C ALA A 425 6.82 -3.43 14.77
N THR A 426 6.21 -3.01 15.87
CA THR A 426 4.88 -2.36 15.88
C THR A 426 4.96 -0.99 15.22
N LEU A 427 5.96 -0.17 15.58
CA LEU A 427 6.18 1.13 14.95
C LEU A 427 6.47 0.99 13.45
N PHE A 428 7.26 -0.01 13.04
CA PHE A 428 7.44 -0.33 11.62
C PHE A 428 6.10 -0.63 10.94
N SER A 429 5.31 -1.54 11.50
CA SER A 429 4.00 -1.92 10.94
C SER A 429 3.07 -0.71 10.80
N LEU A 430 2.97 0.13 11.83
CA LEU A 430 2.14 1.34 11.79
C LEU A 430 2.67 2.39 10.79
N SER A 431 3.99 2.48 10.62
CA SER A 431 4.63 3.44 9.73
C SER A 431 4.42 3.16 8.24
N VAL A 432 3.83 2.02 7.84
CA VAL A 432 3.48 1.76 6.44
C VAL A 432 2.53 2.84 5.90
N VAL A 433 1.63 3.35 6.75
CA VAL A 433 0.77 4.51 6.47
C VAL A 433 1.60 5.79 6.58
N ASP A 434 1.52 6.68 5.57
CA ASP A 434 2.36 7.88 5.47
C ASP A 434 2.11 8.88 6.61
N GLU A 435 0.85 9.10 6.97
CA GLU A 435 0.43 10.01 8.04
C GLU A 435 1.03 9.60 9.40
N ASN A 436 1.10 8.28 9.65
CA ASN A 436 1.66 7.74 10.89
C ASN A 436 3.17 8.01 11.02
N LYS A 437 3.91 8.12 9.91
CA LYS A 437 5.36 8.38 9.94
C LYS A 437 5.67 9.71 10.64
N VAL A 438 4.83 10.72 10.42
CA VAL A 438 4.99 12.06 11.01
C VAL A 438 4.78 11.99 12.52
N ALA A 439 3.69 11.36 12.96
CA ALA A 439 3.33 11.21 14.37
C ALA A 439 4.36 10.38 15.15
N ILE A 440 4.80 9.24 14.60
CA ILE A 440 5.82 8.39 15.23
C ILE A 440 7.16 9.14 15.38
N GLY A 441 7.55 9.90 14.36
CA GLY A 441 8.76 10.72 14.41
C GLY A 441 8.66 11.86 15.43
N ALA A 442 7.50 12.53 15.52
CA ALA A 442 7.25 13.61 16.47
C ALA A 442 7.21 13.11 17.93
N ALA A 443 6.75 11.88 18.16
CA ALA A 443 6.75 11.24 19.48
C ALA A 443 8.15 10.83 19.98
N GLY A 444 9.23 11.12 19.23
CA GLY A 444 10.59 10.85 19.68
C GLY A 444 11.04 9.40 19.49
N ALA A 445 10.39 8.62 18.62
CA ALA A 445 10.77 7.23 18.37
C ALA A 445 12.20 7.06 17.81
N ILE A 446 12.64 8.00 16.96
CA ILE A 446 13.87 7.86 16.16
C ILE A 446 15.14 7.72 17.05
N PRO A 447 15.42 8.60 18.03
CA PRO A 447 16.55 8.40 18.93
C PRO A 447 16.55 7.06 19.67
N VAL A 448 15.37 6.58 20.09
CA VAL A 448 15.24 5.32 20.83
C VAL A 448 15.46 4.11 19.92
N LEU A 449 15.00 4.18 18.66
CA LEU A 449 15.30 3.17 17.64
C LEU A 449 16.81 3.13 17.33
N ILE A 450 17.49 4.28 17.32
CA ILE A 450 18.96 4.34 17.11
C ILE A 450 19.69 3.68 18.29
N ASP A 451 19.23 3.86 19.53
CA ASP A 451 19.76 3.14 20.68
C ASP A 451 19.60 1.61 20.52
N LEU A 452 18.41 1.17 20.12
CA LEU A 452 18.14 -0.25 19.86
C LEU A 452 19.00 -0.81 18.70
N LEU A 453 19.27 -0.01 17.68
CA LEU A 453 20.19 -0.36 16.58
C LEU A 453 21.64 -0.56 17.08
N CYS A 454 22.07 0.19 18.09
CA CYS A 454 23.41 0.09 18.66
C CYS A 454 23.53 -1.11 19.61
N HIS A 455 22.57 -1.25 20.53
CA HIS A 455 22.68 -2.09 21.73
C HIS A 455 21.71 -3.29 21.75
N GLY A 456 20.82 -3.41 20.78
CA GLY A 456 19.85 -4.50 20.71
C GLY A 456 20.44 -5.85 20.34
N THR A 457 19.63 -6.90 20.48
CA THR A 457 19.93 -8.23 19.93
C THR A 457 20.02 -8.18 18.41
N PRO A 458 20.51 -9.23 17.73
CA PRO A 458 20.46 -9.30 16.26
C PRO A 458 19.06 -9.07 15.68
N ARG A 459 18.01 -9.54 16.37
CA ARG A 459 16.61 -9.26 15.98
C ARG A 459 16.27 -7.79 16.21
N GLY A 460 16.55 -7.25 17.40
CA GLY A 460 16.26 -5.85 17.72
C GLY A 460 16.96 -4.86 16.80
N LYS A 461 18.20 -5.14 16.40
CA LYS A 461 18.93 -4.32 15.42
C LYS A 461 18.24 -4.31 14.05
N LYS A 462 17.76 -5.46 13.58
CA LYS A 462 17.02 -5.56 12.31
C LYS A 462 15.66 -4.88 12.36
N ASP A 463 14.90 -5.10 13.44
CA ASP A 463 13.60 -4.47 13.65
C ASP A 463 13.75 -2.94 13.73
N ALA A 464 14.75 -2.46 14.48
CA ALA A 464 15.08 -1.03 14.55
C ALA A 464 15.49 -0.44 13.20
N ALA A 465 16.39 -1.10 12.47
CA ALA A 465 16.84 -0.62 11.17
C ALA A 465 15.69 -0.54 10.15
N THR A 466 14.82 -1.54 10.14
CA THR A 466 13.64 -1.60 9.25
C THR A 466 12.64 -0.48 9.58
N ALA A 467 12.38 -0.24 10.87
CA ALA A 467 11.55 0.86 11.33
C ALA A 467 12.13 2.23 10.93
N ILE A 468 13.43 2.45 11.20
CA ILE A 468 14.12 3.70 10.85
C ILE A 468 14.08 3.95 9.35
N PHE A 469 14.37 2.93 8.53
CA PHE A 469 14.34 3.06 7.07
C PHE A 469 12.97 3.52 6.58
N ASN A 470 11.90 2.86 7.03
CA ASN A 470 10.55 3.18 6.58
C ASN A 470 10.06 4.55 7.11
N LEU A 471 10.39 4.90 8.35
CA LEU A 471 10.12 6.22 8.91
C LEU A 471 10.86 7.33 8.15
N SER A 472 12.07 7.06 7.69
CA SER A 472 12.92 8.01 6.95
C SER A 472 12.52 8.20 5.49
N ILE A 473 11.48 7.50 5.00
CA ILE A 473 10.85 7.83 3.71
C ILE A 473 10.27 9.25 3.77
N TYR A 474 9.71 9.63 4.93
CA TYR A 474 9.29 10.99 5.21
C TYR A 474 10.50 11.91 5.47
N GLN A 475 10.56 13.04 4.78
CA GLN A 475 11.72 13.95 4.78
C GLN A 475 12.05 14.49 6.17
N GLY A 476 11.05 14.89 6.95
CA GLY A 476 11.26 15.42 8.31
C GLY A 476 11.90 14.39 9.25
N ASN A 477 11.68 13.09 9.02
CA ASN A 477 12.30 12.03 9.80
C ASN A 477 13.77 11.78 9.43
N LYS A 478 14.19 12.09 8.19
CA LYS A 478 15.61 12.05 7.80
C LYS A 478 16.41 13.04 8.63
N VAL A 479 15.91 14.27 8.73
CA VAL A 479 16.48 15.35 9.55
C VAL A 479 16.56 14.92 11.02
N ARG A 480 15.47 14.39 11.58
CA ARG A 480 15.45 13.87 12.96
C ARG A 480 16.49 12.76 13.18
N ALA A 481 16.64 11.82 12.25
CA ALA A 481 17.61 10.73 12.35
C ALA A 481 19.06 11.24 12.29
N VAL A 482 19.35 12.19 11.40
CA VAL A 482 20.67 12.80 11.28
C VAL A 482 21.03 13.58 12.56
N ARG A 483 20.12 14.41 13.06
CA ARG A 483 20.32 15.18 14.31
C ARG A 483 20.44 14.29 15.54
N ALA A 484 19.81 13.12 15.52
CA ALA A 484 19.97 12.10 16.55
C ALA A 484 21.29 11.29 16.44
N GLY A 485 22.16 11.61 15.47
CA GLY A 485 23.50 11.04 15.38
C GLY A 485 23.58 9.66 14.72
N ILE A 486 22.63 9.28 13.88
CA ILE A 486 22.56 7.93 13.29
C ILE A 486 23.75 7.55 12.41
N VAL A 487 24.43 8.52 11.78
CA VAL A 487 25.49 8.26 10.78
C VAL A 487 26.65 7.47 11.38
N GLY A 488 27.13 7.83 12.58
CA GLY A 488 28.23 7.13 13.25
C GLY A 488 27.94 5.63 13.49
N PRO A 489 26.82 5.26 14.12
CA PRO A 489 26.36 3.88 14.20
C PRO A 489 26.31 3.15 12.86
N LEU A 490 25.73 3.74 11.81
CA LEU A 490 25.65 3.11 10.49
C LEU A 490 27.04 2.85 9.89
N MET A 491 27.96 3.81 9.99
CA MET A 491 29.33 3.64 9.52
C MET A 491 30.10 2.55 10.27
N ARG A 492 29.83 2.36 11.57
CA ARG A 492 30.39 1.23 12.33
C ARG A 492 29.84 -0.11 11.84
N LEU A 493 28.53 -0.20 11.57
CA LEU A 493 27.90 -1.42 11.03
C LEU A 493 28.43 -1.78 9.64
N LEU A 494 28.82 -0.81 8.81
CA LEU A 494 29.45 -1.08 7.52
C LEU A 494 30.86 -1.66 7.64
N ARG A 495 31.60 -1.27 8.68
CA ARG A 495 32.97 -1.75 8.93
C ARG A 495 32.99 -3.13 9.59
N ASP A 496 31.89 -3.53 10.21
CA ASP A 496 31.71 -4.85 10.83
C ASP A 496 30.99 -5.82 9.88
N SER A 497 31.73 -6.32 8.89
CA SER A 497 31.22 -7.23 7.85
C SER A 497 30.69 -8.57 8.41
N GLY A 498 31.10 -8.94 9.64
CA GLY A 498 30.64 -10.15 10.32
C GLY A 498 29.29 -10.00 11.02
N GLY A 499 28.81 -8.76 11.21
CA GLY A 499 27.61 -8.45 11.98
C GLY A 499 26.28 -8.64 11.23
N GLY A 500 26.30 -8.91 9.92
CA GLY A 500 25.09 -9.19 9.13
C GLY A 500 24.09 -8.04 9.01
N MET A 501 24.56 -6.79 9.18
CA MET A 501 23.74 -5.55 9.16
C MET A 501 24.15 -4.57 8.05
N VAL A 502 25.04 -4.98 7.15
CA VAL A 502 25.60 -4.11 6.09
C VAL A 502 24.50 -3.67 5.10
N ASP A 503 23.56 -4.57 4.77
CA ASP A 503 22.44 -4.28 3.88
C ASP A 503 21.54 -3.18 4.44
N GLU A 504 21.12 -3.34 5.69
CA GLU A 504 20.26 -2.43 6.40
C GLU A 504 20.96 -1.07 6.59
N ALA A 505 22.23 -1.09 6.98
CA ALA A 505 23.00 0.14 7.20
C ALA A 505 23.15 0.96 5.90
N LEU A 506 23.47 0.31 4.78
CA LEU A 506 23.58 0.98 3.48
C LEU A 506 22.23 1.51 2.99
N ALA A 507 21.14 0.77 3.20
CA ALA A 507 19.81 1.23 2.80
C ALA A 507 19.41 2.52 3.55
N ILE A 508 19.71 2.60 4.85
CA ILE A 508 19.49 3.82 5.64
C ILE A 508 20.42 4.95 5.19
N LEU A 509 21.71 4.69 4.97
CA LEU A 509 22.61 5.73 4.44
C LEU A 509 22.15 6.27 3.08
N ALA A 510 21.68 5.40 2.18
CA ALA A 510 21.17 5.79 0.87
C ALA A 510 19.93 6.69 0.98
N ILE A 511 18.99 6.38 1.88
CA ILE A 511 17.80 7.22 2.06
C ILE A 511 18.15 8.57 2.70
N LEU A 512 19.07 8.60 3.67
CA LEU A 512 19.52 9.84 4.31
C LEU A 512 20.34 10.72 3.37
N ALA A 513 21.19 10.12 2.52
CA ALA A 513 21.97 10.84 1.53
C ALA A 513 21.12 11.57 0.48
N SER A 514 19.84 11.22 0.33
CA SER A 514 18.90 11.95 -0.55
C SER A 514 18.45 13.31 0.00
N HIS A 515 18.80 13.64 1.25
CA HIS A 515 18.51 14.92 1.89
C HIS A 515 19.82 15.67 2.16
N GLN A 516 19.81 17.00 2.04
CA GLN A 516 21.03 17.80 2.14
C GLN A 516 21.75 17.66 3.50
N GLU A 517 21.02 17.73 4.62
CA GLU A 517 21.62 17.52 5.95
C GLU A 517 22.24 16.11 6.09
N GLY A 518 21.58 15.08 5.56
CA GLY A 518 22.08 13.72 5.60
C GLY A 518 23.33 13.56 4.75
N LYS A 519 23.34 14.15 3.55
CA LYS A 519 24.51 14.19 2.67
C LYS A 519 25.73 14.82 3.36
N VAL A 520 25.56 15.97 4.02
CA VAL A 520 26.63 16.65 4.75
C VAL A 520 27.15 15.78 5.89
N ALA A 521 26.26 15.26 6.74
CA ALA A 521 26.64 14.42 7.88
C ALA A 521 27.34 13.12 7.45
N ILE A 522 26.87 12.50 6.36
CA ILE A 522 27.51 11.30 5.79
C ILE A 522 28.89 11.64 5.23
N GLY A 523 29.04 12.75 4.52
CA GLY A 523 30.34 13.20 4.00
C GLY A 523 31.39 13.43 5.10
N GLN A 524 30.98 14.03 6.22
CA GLN A 524 31.83 14.24 7.41
C GLN A 524 32.30 12.94 8.08
N ALA A 525 31.62 11.81 7.83
CA ALA A 525 31.99 10.51 8.37
C ALA A 525 33.00 9.73 7.50
N GLU A 526 33.59 10.40 6.49
CA GLU A 526 34.59 9.87 5.56
C GLU A 526 34.19 8.51 4.96
N PRO A 527 33.06 8.44 4.23
CA PRO A 527 32.46 7.17 3.84
C PRO A 527 33.12 6.55 2.61
N ILE A 528 33.85 7.35 1.81
CA ILE A 528 34.35 6.96 0.49
C ILE A 528 35.19 5.66 0.51
N PRO A 529 36.17 5.47 1.42
CA PRO A 529 36.94 4.22 1.47
C PRO A 529 36.07 2.99 1.70
N VAL A 530 35.09 3.09 2.60
CA VAL A 530 34.17 2.00 2.92
C VAL A 530 33.23 1.72 1.74
N LEU A 531 32.69 2.77 1.10
CA LEU A 531 31.78 2.63 -0.03
C LEU A 531 32.47 2.00 -1.25
N VAL A 532 33.70 2.42 -1.55
CA VAL A 532 34.47 1.86 -2.66
C VAL A 532 34.77 0.38 -2.41
N GLU A 533 35.12 0.01 -1.18
CA GLU A 533 35.33 -1.39 -0.83
C GLU A 533 34.06 -2.23 -0.96
N VAL A 534 32.93 -1.71 -0.46
CA VAL A 534 31.62 -2.37 -0.61
C VAL A 534 31.22 -2.54 -2.09
N ILE A 535 31.56 -1.58 -2.95
CA ILE A 535 31.32 -1.69 -4.40
C ILE A 535 32.14 -2.81 -5.03
N ARG A 536 33.32 -3.15 -4.49
CA ARG A 536 34.16 -4.25 -4.99
C ARG A 536 33.68 -5.62 -4.51
N THR A 537 33.37 -5.74 -3.22
CA THR A 537 33.25 -7.05 -2.55
C THR A 537 31.84 -7.37 -2.05
N GLY A 538 30.92 -6.39 -2.06
CA GLY A 538 29.58 -6.54 -1.52
C GLY A 538 28.62 -7.37 -2.38
N SER A 539 27.46 -7.73 -1.81
CA SER A 539 26.37 -8.35 -2.57
C SER A 539 25.80 -7.38 -3.61
N PRO A 540 25.05 -7.84 -4.63
CA PRO A 540 24.41 -6.96 -5.61
C PRO A 540 23.61 -5.81 -4.97
N ARG A 541 22.94 -6.08 -3.85
CA ARG A 541 22.18 -5.07 -3.09
C ARG A 541 23.08 -4.08 -2.37
N ASN A 542 24.18 -4.54 -1.76
CA ASN A 542 25.16 -3.64 -1.13
C ASN A 542 25.79 -2.72 -2.17
N ARG A 543 26.24 -3.28 -3.30
CA ARG A 543 26.89 -2.54 -4.39
C ARG A 543 25.96 -1.47 -4.96
N GLU A 544 24.69 -1.80 -5.18
CA GLU A 544 23.66 -0.84 -5.62
C GLU A 544 23.50 0.34 -4.64
N ASN A 545 23.30 0.05 -3.35
CA ASN A 545 23.10 1.09 -2.35
C ASN A 545 24.37 1.92 -2.12
N ALA A 546 25.55 1.31 -2.12
CA ALA A 546 26.82 2.00 -2.00
C ALA A 546 27.06 2.96 -3.18
N ALA A 547 26.79 2.52 -4.41
CA ALA A 547 26.86 3.39 -5.59
C ALA A 547 25.84 4.54 -5.51
N ALA A 548 24.66 4.33 -4.93
CA ALA A 548 23.66 5.38 -4.73
C ALA A 548 24.12 6.45 -3.71
N VAL A 549 24.73 6.04 -2.59
CA VAL A 549 25.33 6.97 -1.62
C VAL A 549 26.49 7.73 -2.27
N LEU A 550 27.38 7.03 -2.96
CA LEU A 550 28.54 7.63 -3.64
C LEU A 550 28.12 8.66 -4.68
N TRP A 551 27.13 8.32 -5.51
CA TRP A 551 26.52 9.26 -6.46
C TRP A 551 26.01 10.51 -5.75
N SER A 552 25.27 10.36 -4.65
CA SER A 552 24.71 11.53 -3.94
C SER A 552 25.81 12.46 -3.42
N LEU A 553 26.88 11.89 -2.85
CA LEU A 553 28.03 12.65 -2.34
C LEU A 553 28.77 13.38 -3.46
N CYS A 554 29.15 12.66 -4.52
CA CYS A 554 29.91 13.18 -5.65
C CYS A 554 29.14 14.22 -6.47
N THR A 555 27.80 14.17 -6.48
CA THR A 555 26.97 15.16 -7.18
C THR A 555 27.04 16.51 -6.46
N GLY A 556 28.03 17.35 -6.78
CA GLY A 556 28.17 18.71 -6.23
C GLY A 556 29.41 18.96 -5.39
N ASP A 557 30.30 17.98 -5.23
CA ASP A 557 31.61 18.19 -4.59
C ASP A 557 32.70 17.35 -5.27
N VAL A 558 33.65 18.04 -5.89
CA VAL A 558 34.77 17.45 -6.65
C VAL A 558 35.80 16.78 -5.74
N GLN A 559 35.87 17.14 -4.46
CA GLN A 559 36.81 16.50 -3.54
C GLN A 559 36.49 15.02 -3.34
N TYR A 560 35.21 14.64 -3.25
CA TYR A 560 34.84 13.22 -3.18
C TYR A 560 35.21 12.46 -4.45
N LEU A 561 35.07 13.08 -5.63
CA LEU A 561 35.48 12.48 -6.90
C LEU A 561 36.99 12.19 -6.91
N ARG A 562 37.82 13.12 -6.41
CA ARG A 562 39.28 12.91 -6.29
C ARG A 562 39.63 11.73 -5.38
N ILE A 563 38.99 11.64 -4.21
CA ILE A 563 39.19 10.53 -3.28
C ILE A 563 38.79 9.19 -3.92
N VAL A 564 37.72 9.17 -4.71
CA VAL A 564 37.32 7.96 -5.47
C VAL A 564 38.41 7.53 -6.46
N ILE A 565 39.03 8.47 -7.17
CA ILE A 565 40.14 8.19 -8.10
C ILE A 565 41.36 7.66 -7.34
N GLU A 566 41.78 8.36 -6.29
CA GLU A 566 42.95 7.99 -5.47
C GLU A 566 42.84 6.59 -4.88
N LEU A 567 41.62 6.16 -4.54
CA LEU A 567 41.34 4.83 -4.00
C LEU A 567 41.14 3.76 -5.08
N GLY A 568 41.29 4.08 -6.37
CA GLY A 568 41.06 3.13 -7.47
C GLY A 568 39.59 2.69 -7.58
N GLY A 569 38.65 3.58 -7.24
CA GLY A 569 37.21 3.30 -7.30
C GLY A 569 36.67 3.27 -8.73
N GLU A 570 37.37 3.86 -9.69
CA GLU A 570 36.94 3.91 -11.10
C GLU A 570 36.82 2.51 -11.72
N GLU A 571 37.78 1.62 -11.47
CA GLU A 571 37.73 0.23 -11.96
C GLU A 571 36.54 -0.54 -11.38
N ALA A 572 36.29 -0.37 -10.07
CA ALA A 572 35.16 -1.00 -9.38
C ALA A 572 33.82 -0.48 -9.91
N LEU A 573 33.74 0.80 -10.27
CA LEU A 573 32.56 1.41 -10.88
C LEU A 573 32.36 0.96 -12.34
N LYS A 574 33.43 0.81 -13.12
CA LYS A 574 33.36 0.26 -14.49
C LYS A 574 32.80 -1.15 -14.48
N GLU A 575 33.36 -2.02 -13.66
CA GLU A 575 32.85 -3.39 -13.52
C GLU A 575 31.40 -3.42 -13.02
N LEU A 576 31.04 -2.55 -12.06
CA LEU A 576 29.64 -2.42 -11.62
C LEU A 576 28.71 -1.92 -12.73
N SER A 577 29.19 -1.06 -13.63
CA SER A 577 28.40 -0.54 -14.77
C SER A 577 28.10 -1.59 -15.83
N GLU A 578 28.91 -2.64 -15.91
CA GLU A 578 28.77 -3.76 -16.84
C GLU A 578 27.96 -4.91 -16.23
N ASN A 579 28.24 -5.25 -14.96
CA ASN A 579 27.77 -6.48 -14.33
C ASN A 579 26.76 -6.27 -13.18
N GLY A 580 26.46 -5.02 -12.81
CA GLY A 580 25.56 -4.69 -11.71
C GLY A 580 24.06 -4.90 -12.01
N THR A 581 23.22 -4.62 -11.01
CA THR A 581 21.76 -4.47 -11.23
C THR A 581 21.48 -3.24 -12.12
N GLU A 582 20.34 -3.18 -12.78
CA GLU A 582 19.99 -2.02 -13.65
C GLU A 582 20.02 -0.67 -12.91
N ARG A 583 19.77 -0.66 -11.60
CA ARG A 583 19.93 0.54 -10.78
C ARG A 583 21.38 0.82 -10.42
N ALA A 584 22.16 -0.21 -10.09
CA ALA A 584 23.59 -0.07 -9.85
C ALA A 584 24.33 0.43 -11.11
N LYS A 585 24.03 -0.14 -12.28
CA LYS A 585 24.62 0.27 -13.56
C LYS A 585 24.39 1.74 -13.86
N ARG A 586 23.14 2.21 -13.72
CA ARG A 586 22.80 3.63 -13.92
C ARG A 586 23.58 4.54 -12.97
N LYS A 587 23.65 4.19 -11.68
CA LYS A 587 24.37 5.01 -10.69
C LYS A 587 25.88 4.99 -10.90
N ALA A 588 26.46 3.83 -11.18
CA ALA A 588 27.87 3.70 -11.49
C ALA A 588 28.23 4.50 -12.74
N GLY A 589 27.44 4.39 -13.82
CA GLY A 589 27.60 5.18 -15.04
C GLY A 589 27.56 6.68 -14.78
N SER A 590 26.59 7.17 -13.99
CA SER A 590 26.54 8.60 -13.65
C SER A 590 27.75 9.07 -12.84
N VAL A 591 28.30 8.25 -11.93
CA VAL A 591 29.54 8.60 -11.22
C VAL A 591 30.73 8.61 -12.18
N LEU A 592 30.84 7.63 -13.08
CA LEU A 592 31.89 7.57 -14.10
C LEU A 592 31.87 8.80 -15.03
N GLU A 593 30.69 9.25 -15.44
CA GLU A 593 30.53 10.49 -16.22
C GLU A 593 31.03 11.72 -15.45
N LEU A 594 30.82 11.77 -14.13
CA LEU A 594 31.36 12.85 -13.29
C LEU A 594 32.89 12.77 -13.18
N LEU A 595 33.45 11.56 -13.05
CA LEU A 595 34.90 11.35 -12.96
C LEU A 595 35.61 11.81 -14.23
N GLN A 596 35.08 11.47 -15.41
CA GLN A 596 35.63 11.91 -16.70
C GLN A 596 35.71 13.44 -16.82
N ARG A 597 34.75 14.17 -16.25
CA ARG A 597 34.76 15.64 -16.25
C ARG A 597 35.87 16.21 -15.38
N VAL A 598 36.33 15.50 -14.35
CA VAL A 598 37.43 15.92 -13.48
C VAL A 598 38.77 15.73 -14.20
N ASP A 599 38.95 14.61 -14.90
CA ASP A 599 40.19 14.31 -15.66
C ASP A 599 40.44 15.31 -16.80
N VAL A 600 39.38 15.81 -17.44
CA VAL A 600 39.46 16.82 -18.50
C VAL A 600 39.90 18.19 -17.95
N ILE A 601 39.62 18.50 -16.68
CA ILE A 601 40.02 19.76 -16.03
C ILE A 601 41.48 19.70 -15.52
N GLN A 602 42.03 18.50 -15.34
CA GLN A 602 43.40 18.29 -14.84
C GLN A 602 44.43 17.91 -15.93
N SER A 603 44.01 17.76 -17.18
CA SER A 603 44.92 17.57 -18.31
C SER A 603 45.53 18.92 -18.73
N PRO A 604 46.88 19.04 -18.81
CA PRO A 604 47.58 20.30 -19.07
C PRO A 604 47.33 20.90 -20.46
#